data_AF-A0AAV1S180-F1
#
_entry.id   AF-A0AAV1S180-F1
#
_cell.length_a   1.000
_cell.length_b   1.000
_cell.length_c   1.000
_cell.angle_alpha   90.00
_cell.angle_beta   90.00
_cell.angle_gamma   90.00
#
_symmetry.space_group_name_H-M   'P 1'
#
loop_
_entity.id
_entity.type
_entity.pdbx_description
1 polymer ?
#
loop_
_entity_poly.entity_id
_entity_poly.type
_entity_poly.pdbx_seq_one_letter_code
_entity_poly.pdbx_strand_id
1 'polypeptide(L)'
;MTDLMLGYAEEQFFDKKFRAAYDTAMLAKNLDPFFGNGCIEKHLTVYQVHASSLYKNRLTGDTDWHRVLGINDIKASRKEIMVRFCKILKIIHPDYNSCAAAQGAFELISRALVALLRDSRKIVEILLDFAEREFLENRFKEAYDVAKLALLVDPSFGNGCPHRYVATYRVHAATLLNRFGEINWYNVLGIDNYWVSEGKILSRFCRMGKLICLDNDCSVAGKVAYQIISRAVEVLGDPERRAEFHRRWGLKPPPYAKEEMR
;
A
#
# COMPACT_ATOMS: atom_id res chain seq x y z
N MET A 1 17.03 -26.51 1.57
CA MET A 1 17.88 -26.13 2.72
C MET A 1 17.70 -24.64 3.02
N THR A 2 17.95 -23.75 2.06
CA THR A 2 17.75 -22.29 2.19
C THR A 2 16.34 -21.88 2.62
N ASP A 3 15.32 -22.50 2.04
CA ASP A 3 13.90 -22.29 2.42
C ASP A 3 13.61 -22.60 3.90
N LEU A 4 14.13 -23.74 4.40
CA LEU A 4 14.01 -24.13 5.81
C LEU A 4 14.71 -23.14 6.74
N MET A 5 15.85 -22.57 6.32
CA MET A 5 16.55 -21.56 7.11
C MET A 5 15.77 -20.24 7.17
N LEU A 6 15.08 -19.86 6.10
CA LEU A 6 14.17 -18.70 6.13
C LEU A 6 12.97 -18.96 7.03
N GLY A 7 12.37 -20.15 6.97
CA GLY A 7 11.30 -20.54 7.91
C GLY A 7 11.76 -20.46 9.37
N TYR A 8 12.96 -20.96 9.68
CA TYR A 8 13.52 -20.85 11.03
C TYR A 8 13.85 -19.39 11.43
N ALA A 9 14.28 -18.56 10.48
CA ALA A 9 14.46 -17.13 10.72
C ALA A 9 13.12 -16.43 11.04
N GLU A 10 12.02 -16.81 10.39
CA GLU A 10 10.68 -16.31 10.71
C GLU A 10 10.22 -16.74 12.11
N GLU A 11 10.44 -17.99 12.51
CA GLU A 11 10.16 -18.44 13.89
C GLU A 11 10.92 -17.60 14.92
N GLN A 12 12.22 -17.37 14.68
CA GLN A 12 13.03 -16.49 15.53
C GLN A 12 12.51 -15.05 15.56
N PHE A 13 11.98 -14.57 14.44
CA PHE A 13 11.34 -13.26 14.39
C PHE A 13 10.09 -13.21 15.29
N PHE A 14 9.21 -14.22 15.22
CA PHE A 14 8.02 -14.31 16.07
C PHE A 14 8.37 -14.40 17.57
N ASP A 15 9.49 -15.04 17.90
CA ASP A 15 10.10 -15.04 19.23
C ASP A 15 10.72 -13.70 19.66
N LYS A 16 10.59 -12.65 18.84
CA LYS A 16 11.20 -11.31 19.02
C LYS A 16 12.73 -11.33 19.03
N LYS A 17 13.35 -12.39 18.52
CA LYS A 17 14.81 -12.53 18.37
C LYS A 17 15.26 -11.95 17.03
N PHE A 18 14.97 -10.66 16.78
CA PHE A 18 15.17 -10.03 15.47
C PHE A 18 16.61 -10.13 14.95
N ARG A 19 17.60 -10.02 15.84
CA ARG A 19 19.01 -10.14 15.43
C ARG A 19 19.36 -11.57 15.02
N ALA A 20 18.89 -12.57 15.76
CA ALA A 20 19.08 -13.97 15.40
C ALA A 20 18.40 -14.27 14.05
N ALA A 21 17.18 -13.79 13.83
CA ALA A 21 16.46 -13.95 12.57
C ALA A 21 17.29 -13.38 11.38
N TYR A 22 17.85 -12.18 11.56
CA TYR A 22 18.76 -11.58 10.57
C TYR A 22 20.00 -12.44 10.33
N ASP A 23 20.67 -12.90 11.38
CA ASP A 23 21.90 -13.70 11.25
C ASP A 23 21.63 -15.05 10.57
N THR A 24 20.50 -15.70 10.88
CA THR A 24 20.05 -16.93 10.22
C THR A 24 19.76 -16.69 8.73
N ALA A 25 19.07 -15.60 8.38
CA ALA A 25 18.83 -15.23 6.98
C ALA A 25 20.13 -14.86 6.24
N MET A 26 21.13 -14.28 6.92
CA MET A 26 22.44 -13.99 6.33
C MET A 26 23.21 -15.27 6.04
N LEU A 27 23.13 -16.27 6.91
CA LEU A 27 23.70 -17.59 6.65
C LEU A 27 23.04 -18.23 5.43
N ALA A 28 21.71 -18.14 5.32
CA ALA A 28 20.98 -18.61 4.15
C ALA A 28 21.46 -17.93 2.86
N LYS A 29 21.65 -16.59 2.88
CA LYS A 29 22.20 -15.83 1.76
C LYS A 29 23.61 -16.29 1.36
N ASN A 30 24.48 -16.53 2.33
CA ASN A 30 25.86 -16.93 2.06
C ASN A 30 25.94 -18.33 1.43
N LEU A 31 25.00 -19.22 1.81
CA LEU A 31 24.92 -20.57 1.25
C LEU A 31 24.33 -20.57 -0.15
N ASP A 32 23.34 -19.73 -0.42
CA ASP A 32 22.67 -19.65 -1.72
C ASP A 32 22.29 -18.20 -2.07
N PRO A 33 23.24 -17.41 -2.62
CA PRO A 33 23.03 -15.99 -2.90
C PRO A 33 21.98 -15.67 -3.96
N PHE A 34 21.60 -16.66 -4.78
CA PHE A 34 20.67 -16.48 -5.90
C PHE A 34 19.27 -17.06 -5.60
N PHE A 35 19.07 -17.59 -4.39
CA PHE A 35 17.81 -18.18 -3.98
C PHE A 35 16.65 -17.18 -4.03
N GLY A 36 15.52 -17.61 -4.61
CA GLY A 36 14.26 -16.89 -4.56
C GLY A 36 14.28 -15.50 -5.22
N ASN A 37 15.19 -15.24 -6.15
CA ASN A 37 15.27 -14.00 -6.93
C ASN A 37 15.22 -12.71 -6.06
N GLY A 38 16.13 -12.61 -5.09
CA GLY A 38 16.19 -11.47 -4.17
C GLY A 38 15.29 -11.57 -2.94
N CYS A 39 14.64 -12.71 -2.72
CA CYS A 39 13.79 -12.97 -1.55
C CYS A 39 14.57 -12.84 -0.24
N ILE A 40 15.81 -13.31 -0.19
CA ILE A 40 16.61 -13.26 1.04
C ILE A 40 16.96 -11.81 1.41
N GLU A 41 17.34 -10.97 0.45
CA GLU A 41 17.60 -9.54 0.65
C GLU A 41 16.39 -8.81 1.22
N LYS A 42 15.19 -9.17 0.76
CA LYS A 42 13.92 -8.63 1.25
C LYS A 42 13.70 -8.98 2.73
N HIS A 43 13.93 -10.23 3.12
CA HIS A 43 13.82 -10.67 4.53
C HIS A 43 14.88 -9.99 5.40
N LEU A 44 16.13 -9.94 4.93
CA LEU A 44 17.22 -9.27 5.62
C LEU A 44 16.93 -7.80 5.89
N THR A 45 16.38 -7.10 4.91
CA THR A 45 16.00 -5.68 5.08
C THR A 45 14.90 -5.52 6.11
N VAL A 46 13.88 -6.38 6.10
CA VAL A 46 12.79 -6.39 7.09
C VAL A 46 13.33 -6.64 8.50
N TYR A 47 14.12 -7.69 8.71
CA TYR A 47 14.69 -7.99 10.02
C TYR A 47 15.66 -6.91 10.50
N GLN A 48 16.42 -6.30 9.58
CA GLN A 48 17.29 -5.19 9.92
C GLN A 48 16.51 -3.96 10.41
N VAL A 49 15.38 -3.62 9.76
CA VAL A 49 14.50 -2.53 10.21
C VAL A 49 13.97 -2.78 11.62
N HIS A 50 13.47 -4.00 11.89
CA HIS A 50 12.98 -4.38 13.22
C HIS A 50 14.08 -4.38 14.27
N ALA A 51 15.24 -4.97 13.98
CA ALA A 51 16.39 -4.95 14.89
C ALA A 51 16.86 -3.51 15.17
N SER A 52 16.89 -2.65 14.15
CA SER A 52 17.24 -1.23 14.29
C SER A 52 16.25 -0.47 15.19
N SER A 53 14.97 -0.84 15.20
CA SER A 53 13.94 -0.18 16.00
C SER A 53 14.11 -0.34 17.52
N LEU A 54 14.88 -1.36 17.94
CA LEU A 54 15.18 -1.61 19.36
C LEU A 54 16.24 -0.67 19.91
N TYR A 55 17.05 -0.05 19.05
CA TYR A 55 18.08 0.88 19.50
C TYR A 55 17.48 2.22 19.88
N LYS A 56 17.97 2.76 21.00
CA LYS A 56 17.57 4.06 21.50
C LYS A 56 18.60 5.12 21.14
N ASN A 57 18.11 6.28 20.74
CA ASN A 57 18.92 7.47 20.57
C ASN A 57 19.47 7.88 21.95
N ARG A 58 20.78 8.03 22.06
CA ARG A 58 21.46 8.33 23.33
C ARG A 58 21.07 9.69 23.92
N LEU A 59 20.59 10.62 23.10
CA LEU A 59 20.23 11.97 23.52
C LEU A 59 18.77 12.07 23.94
N THR A 60 17.85 11.41 23.22
CA THR A 60 16.40 11.54 23.48
C THR A 60 15.80 10.36 24.23
N GLY A 61 16.46 9.20 24.27
CA GLY A 61 15.91 7.96 24.83
C GLY A 61 14.84 7.29 23.95
N ASP A 62 14.40 7.96 22.88
CA ASP A 62 13.46 7.42 21.89
C ASP A 62 14.14 6.44 20.92
N THR A 63 13.35 5.74 20.11
CA THR A 63 13.89 4.90 19.03
C THR A 63 14.78 5.71 18.08
N ASP A 64 15.93 5.15 17.71
CA ASP A 64 16.85 5.76 16.76
C ASP A 64 16.33 5.63 15.32
N TRP A 65 15.55 6.62 14.90
CA TRP A 65 14.92 6.65 13.59
C TRP A 65 15.91 6.72 12.42
N HIS A 66 17.11 7.28 12.62
CA HIS A 66 18.17 7.25 11.58
C HIS A 66 18.59 5.81 11.33
N ARG A 67 18.81 5.05 12.41
CA ARG A 67 19.20 3.64 12.33
C ARG A 67 18.11 2.76 11.73
N VAL A 68 16.83 3.07 11.97
CA VAL A 68 15.69 2.40 11.33
C VAL A 68 15.74 2.56 9.80
N LEU A 69 16.16 3.73 9.29
CA LEU A 69 16.39 3.96 7.86
C LEU A 69 17.78 3.52 7.36
N GLY A 70 18.57 2.84 8.19
CA GLY A 70 19.92 2.41 7.86
C GLY A 70 20.91 3.58 7.64
N ILE A 71 20.65 4.72 8.26
CA ILE A 71 21.48 5.93 8.20
C ILE A 71 22.33 5.98 9.47
N ASN A 72 23.65 5.98 9.30
CA ASN A 72 24.59 6.05 10.42
C ASN A 72 24.87 7.51 10.86
N ASP A 73 24.70 8.48 9.95
CA ASP A 73 24.92 9.89 10.25
C ASP A 73 23.64 10.57 10.74
N ILE A 74 23.66 11.04 11.99
CA ILE A 74 22.55 11.76 12.62
C ILE A 74 22.34 13.15 11.97
N LYS A 75 23.34 13.66 11.24
CA LYS A 75 23.27 14.93 10.50
C LYS A 75 22.83 14.74 9.05
N ALA A 76 22.36 13.55 8.68
CA ALA A 76 21.88 13.28 7.32
C ALA A 76 20.89 14.35 6.86
N SER A 77 21.13 14.85 5.66
CA SER A 77 20.26 15.85 5.04
C SER A 77 18.88 15.26 4.78
N ARG A 78 17.86 16.13 4.68
CA ARG A 78 16.50 15.72 4.31
C ARG A 78 16.47 14.90 3.01
N LYS A 79 17.32 15.25 2.05
CA LYS A 79 17.45 14.53 0.77
C LYS A 79 17.96 13.11 0.97
N GLU A 80 18.97 12.90 1.80
CA GLU A 80 19.51 11.57 2.08
C GLU A 80 18.49 10.69 2.81
N ILE A 81 17.78 11.26 3.79
CA ILE A 81 16.69 10.59 4.50
C ILE A 81 15.63 10.09 3.51
N MET A 82 15.17 10.95 2.60
CA MET A 82 14.19 10.58 1.57
C MET A 82 14.70 9.50 0.63
N VAL A 83 15.94 9.63 0.13
CA VAL A 83 16.52 8.62 -0.76
C VAL A 83 16.61 7.26 -0.08
N ARG A 84 16.97 7.21 1.21
CA ARG A 84 17.02 5.97 1.96
C ARG A 84 15.64 5.40 2.26
N PHE A 85 14.70 6.24 2.68
CA PHE A 85 13.31 5.84 2.86
C PHE A 85 12.74 5.18 1.60
N CYS A 86 12.80 5.85 0.45
CA CYS A 86 12.27 5.33 -0.80
C CYS A 86 12.94 4.02 -1.23
N LYS A 87 14.26 3.88 -1.02
CA LYS A 87 14.98 2.63 -1.32
C LYS A 87 14.51 1.48 -0.44
N ILE A 88 14.37 1.70 0.87
CA ILE A 88 13.93 0.66 1.80
C ILE A 88 12.46 0.30 1.54
N LEU A 89 11.60 1.30 1.34
CA LEU A 89 10.18 1.13 1.05
C LEU A 89 9.93 0.16 -0.10
N LYS A 90 10.67 0.29 -1.22
CA LYS A 90 10.58 -0.62 -2.37
C LYS A 90 10.93 -2.08 -2.04
N ILE A 91 11.85 -2.29 -1.09
CA ILE A 91 12.33 -3.63 -0.72
C ILE A 91 11.36 -4.29 0.26
N ILE A 92 10.83 -3.53 1.23
CA ILE A 92 10.02 -4.07 2.31
C ILE A 92 8.52 -4.05 2.03
N HIS A 93 8.07 -3.55 0.88
CA HIS A 93 6.65 -3.45 0.56
C HIS A 93 5.95 -4.82 0.76
N PRO A 94 4.89 -4.91 1.58
CA PRO A 94 4.29 -6.19 1.96
C PRO A 94 3.80 -7.05 0.79
N ASP A 95 3.42 -6.43 -0.33
CA ASP A 95 2.94 -7.16 -1.50
C ASP A 95 4.03 -7.83 -2.32
N TYR A 96 5.26 -7.33 -2.22
CA TYR A 96 6.41 -7.89 -2.93
C TYR A 96 7.36 -8.63 -2.01
N ASN A 97 7.10 -8.61 -0.71
CA ASN A 97 7.93 -9.23 0.30
C ASN A 97 7.10 -10.28 1.02
N SER A 98 7.40 -11.55 0.77
CA SER A 98 6.68 -12.68 1.37
C SER A 98 6.93 -12.82 2.88
N CYS A 99 7.85 -12.05 3.46
CA CYS A 99 8.13 -12.11 4.87
C CYS A 99 6.92 -11.63 5.68
N ALA A 100 6.48 -12.43 6.66
CA ALA A 100 5.35 -12.08 7.52
C ALA A 100 5.56 -10.76 8.31
N ALA A 101 6.83 -10.35 8.48
CA ALA A 101 7.22 -9.15 9.20
C ALA A 101 7.23 -7.86 8.35
N ALA A 102 6.96 -7.95 7.05
CA ALA A 102 7.07 -6.84 6.10
C ALA A 102 6.16 -5.66 6.46
N GLN A 103 4.90 -5.92 6.83
CA GLN A 103 3.94 -4.89 7.24
C GLN A 103 4.45 -4.07 8.44
N GLY A 104 4.97 -4.73 9.47
CA GLY A 104 5.52 -4.03 10.63
C GLY A 104 6.76 -3.20 10.29
N ALA A 105 7.60 -3.68 9.37
CA ALA A 105 8.76 -2.92 8.90
C ALA A 105 8.34 -1.67 8.10
N PHE A 106 7.30 -1.79 7.26
CA PHE A 106 6.71 -0.67 6.54
C PHE A 106 6.26 0.43 7.51
N GLU A 107 5.53 0.07 8.56
CA GLU A 107 5.07 1.03 9.57
C GLU A 107 6.23 1.71 10.32
N LEU A 108 7.29 0.96 10.63
CA LEU A 108 8.48 1.51 11.29
C LEU A 108 9.20 2.55 10.44
N ILE A 109 9.42 2.29 9.15
CA ILE A 109 10.10 3.26 8.27
C ILE A 109 9.24 4.49 8.01
N SER A 110 7.91 4.34 7.96
CA SER A 110 6.97 5.46 7.84
C SER A 110 7.03 6.37 9.07
N ARG A 111 7.06 5.79 10.27
CA ARG A 111 7.24 6.55 11.53
C ARG A 111 8.60 7.23 11.58
N ALA A 112 9.66 6.54 11.12
CA ALA A 112 11.00 7.11 11.05
C ALA A 112 11.02 8.37 10.16
N LEU A 113 10.39 8.31 8.99
CA LEU A 113 10.32 9.44 8.06
C LEU A 113 9.69 10.68 8.69
N VAL A 114 8.52 10.50 9.32
CA VAL A 114 7.78 11.59 9.97
C VAL A 114 8.59 12.20 11.12
N ALA A 115 9.21 11.37 11.94
CA ALA A 115 9.98 11.82 13.10
C ALA A 115 11.24 12.62 12.71
N LEU A 116 11.89 12.26 11.60
CA LEU A 116 13.16 12.85 11.17
C LEU A 116 12.98 14.17 10.41
N LEU A 117 12.00 14.27 9.52
CA LEU A 117 11.92 15.41 8.61
C LEU A 117 11.21 16.63 9.20
N ARG A 118 10.26 16.40 10.14
CA ARG A 118 9.51 17.43 10.90
C ARG A 118 8.88 18.54 10.03
N ASP A 119 8.70 18.29 8.74
CA ASP A 119 8.14 19.19 7.75
C ASP A 119 7.13 18.40 6.91
N SER A 120 5.88 18.42 7.36
CA SER A 120 4.81 17.61 6.79
C SER A 120 4.56 17.93 5.32
N ARG A 121 4.64 19.21 4.92
CA ARG A 121 4.40 19.64 3.54
C ARG A 121 5.42 19.05 2.58
N LYS A 122 6.71 19.19 2.90
CA LYS A 122 7.78 18.66 2.06
C LYS A 122 7.78 17.13 1.99
N ILE A 123 7.41 16.46 3.08
CA ILE A 123 7.21 15.01 3.08
C ILE A 123 6.10 14.63 2.10
N VAL A 124 4.94 15.30 2.18
CA VAL A 124 3.80 15.00 1.31
C VAL A 124 4.13 15.21 -0.16
N GLU A 125 4.77 16.32 -0.54
CA GLU A 125 5.22 16.57 -1.92
C GLU A 125 6.02 15.39 -2.47
N ILE A 126 7.04 14.95 -1.73
CA ILE A 126 7.94 13.88 -2.19
C ILE A 126 7.23 12.52 -2.22
N LEU A 127 6.32 12.26 -1.26
CA LEU A 127 5.52 11.04 -1.26
C LEU A 127 4.58 11.00 -2.48
N LEU A 128 3.93 12.11 -2.83
CA LEU A 128 3.05 12.17 -4.00
C LEU A 128 3.84 12.02 -5.31
N ASP A 129 5.02 12.66 -5.44
CA ASP A 129 5.93 12.47 -6.57
C ASP A 129 6.43 11.02 -6.69
N PHE A 130 6.67 10.36 -5.56
CA PHE A 130 7.02 8.94 -5.54
C PHE A 130 5.84 8.08 -5.97
N ALA A 131 4.65 8.34 -5.44
CA ALA A 131 3.45 7.60 -5.77
C ALA A 131 3.10 7.70 -7.27
N GLU A 132 3.27 8.88 -7.88
CA GLU A 132 3.08 9.06 -9.33
C GLU A 132 4.07 8.23 -10.16
N ARG A 133 5.33 8.13 -9.72
CA ARG A 133 6.32 7.27 -10.39
C ARG A 133 5.97 5.80 -10.29
N GLU A 134 5.57 5.33 -9.11
CA GLU A 134 5.11 3.94 -8.95
C GLU A 134 3.86 3.67 -9.80
N PHE A 135 2.95 4.63 -9.88
CA PHE A 135 1.78 4.53 -10.75
C PHE A 135 2.16 4.35 -12.22
N LEU A 136 3.10 5.17 -12.72
CA LEU A 136 3.61 5.09 -14.09
C LEU A 136 4.35 3.77 -14.38
N GLU A 137 4.89 3.12 -13.36
CA GLU A 137 5.50 1.78 -13.45
C GLU A 137 4.46 0.64 -13.34
N ASN A 138 3.15 0.96 -13.37
CA ASN A 138 2.02 0.04 -13.16
C ASN A 138 1.98 -0.63 -11.78
N ARG A 139 2.67 -0.05 -10.79
CA ARG A 139 2.67 -0.47 -9.39
C ARG A 139 1.54 0.22 -8.63
N PHE A 140 0.30 -0.06 -9.03
CA PHE A 140 -0.89 0.69 -8.57
C PHE A 140 -1.13 0.58 -7.07
N LYS A 141 -0.83 -0.57 -6.47
CA LYS A 141 -1.04 -0.79 -5.04
C LYS A 141 -0.02 -0.03 -4.20
N GLU A 142 1.23 0.04 -4.64
CA GLU A 142 2.30 0.81 -4.00
C GLU A 142 2.01 2.30 -4.10
N ALA A 143 1.61 2.77 -5.29
CA ALA A 143 1.17 4.14 -5.48
C ALA A 143 0.05 4.50 -4.50
N TYR A 144 -0.94 3.59 -4.35
CA TYR A 144 -2.03 3.75 -3.39
C TYR A 144 -1.55 3.80 -1.93
N ASP A 145 -0.66 2.91 -1.50
CA ASP A 145 -0.15 2.87 -0.13
C ASP A 145 0.73 4.07 0.21
N VAL A 146 1.55 4.53 -0.74
CA VAL A 146 2.33 5.78 -0.59
C VAL A 146 1.40 6.99 -0.50
N ALA A 147 0.36 7.06 -1.33
CA ALA A 147 -0.63 8.14 -1.27
C ALA A 147 -1.38 8.14 0.07
N LYS A 148 -1.66 6.97 0.65
CA LYS A 148 -2.22 6.87 2.01
C LYS A 148 -1.25 7.38 3.07
N LEU A 149 0.05 7.13 2.93
CA LEU A 149 1.06 7.69 3.82
C LEU A 149 1.07 9.22 3.71
N ALA A 150 1.03 9.78 2.50
CA ALA A 150 0.93 11.22 2.29
C ALA A 150 -0.33 11.81 2.97
N LEU A 151 -1.48 11.13 2.81
CA LEU A 151 -2.72 11.50 3.47
C LEU A 151 -2.60 11.49 5.00
N LEU A 152 -1.91 10.50 5.58
CA LEU A 152 -1.70 10.41 7.03
C LEU A 152 -0.81 11.54 7.55
N VAL A 153 0.18 11.97 6.77
CA VAL A 153 1.15 13.00 7.16
C VAL A 153 0.52 14.40 7.19
N ASP A 154 -0.19 14.78 6.13
CA ASP A 154 -0.92 16.05 6.07
C ASP A 154 -2.18 15.90 5.20
N PRO A 155 -3.34 15.62 5.81
CA PRO A 155 -4.60 15.48 5.06
C PRO A 155 -5.04 16.76 4.34
N SER A 156 -4.59 17.92 4.81
CA SER A 156 -5.00 19.24 4.31
C SER A 156 -4.12 19.75 3.16
N PHE A 157 -3.00 19.09 2.89
CA PHE A 157 -2.04 19.49 1.86
C PHE A 157 -2.71 19.72 0.50
N GLY A 158 -2.35 20.83 -0.16
CA GLY A 158 -2.81 21.15 -1.51
C GLY A 158 -4.33 21.13 -1.68
N ASN A 159 -5.09 21.63 -0.70
CA ASN A 159 -6.56 21.58 -0.69
C ASN A 159 -7.12 20.15 -0.77
N GLY A 160 -6.57 19.27 0.07
CA GLY A 160 -6.95 17.87 0.12
C GLY A 160 -6.42 17.04 -1.05
N CYS A 161 -5.32 17.46 -1.69
CA CYS A 161 -4.67 16.76 -2.78
C CYS A 161 -4.41 15.26 -2.48
N PRO A 162 -3.90 14.87 -1.29
CA PRO A 162 -3.70 13.46 -0.96
C PRO A 162 -5.00 12.63 -1.00
N HIS A 163 -6.14 13.19 -0.64
CA HIS A 163 -7.43 12.49 -0.74
C HIS A 163 -7.75 12.12 -2.20
N ARG A 164 -7.40 13.00 -3.14
CA ARG A 164 -7.65 12.77 -4.57
C ARG A 164 -6.73 11.71 -5.13
N TYR A 165 -5.45 11.72 -4.76
CA TYR A 165 -4.49 10.67 -5.10
C TYR A 165 -4.95 9.31 -4.56
N VAL A 166 -5.30 9.23 -3.27
CA VAL A 166 -5.81 8.01 -2.63
C VAL A 166 -7.06 7.50 -3.33
N ALA A 167 -8.03 8.38 -3.62
CA ALA A 167 -9.24 7.98 -4.33
C ALA A 167 -8.94 7.45 -5.75
N THR A 168 -8.08 8.14 -6.48
CA THR A 168 -7.67 7.80 -7.84
C THR A 168 -6.94 6.46 -7.90
N TYR A 169 -5.88 6.28 -7.10
CA TYR A 169 -5.09 5.05 -7.12
C TYR A 169 -5.83 3.86 -6.53
N ARG A 170 -6.76 4.07 -5.57
CA ARG A 170 -7.62 2.99 -5.08
C ARG A 170 -8.42 2.34 -6.19
N VAL A 171 -8.93 3.14 -7.12
CA VAL A 171 -9.70 2.65 -8.28
C VAL A 171 -8.84 1.73 -9.14
N HIS A 172 -7.61 2.16 -9.45
CA HIS A 172 -6.66 1.37 -10.23
C HIS A 172 -6.22 0.10 -9.49
N ALA A 173 -5.89 0.20 -8.20
CA ALA A 173 -5.54 -0.96 -7.39
C ALA A 173 -6.71 -1.97 -7.30
N ALA A 174 -7.96 -1.51 -7.28
CA ALA A 174 -9.13 -2.37 -7.26
C ALA A 174 -9.34 -3.16 -8.56
N THR A 175 -8.82 -2.70 -9.71
CA THR A 175 -8.93 -3.46 -10.98
C THR A 175 -8.04 -4.70 -10.99
N LEU A 176 -6.99 -4.73 -10.15
CA LEU A 176 -6.15 -5.91 -9.94
C LEU A 176 -6.94 -7.06 -9.29
N LEU A 177 -8.00 -6.76 -8.55
CA LEU A 177 -8.91 -7.73 -7.96
C LEU A 177 -9.95 -8.17 -9.00
N ASN A 178 -9.54 -9.10 -9.86
CA ASN A 178 -10.40 -9.70 -10.88
C ASN A 178 -10.57 -11.22 -10.66
N ARG A 179 -11.68 -11.77 -11.15
CA ARG A 179 -11.95 -13.21 -11.17
C ARG A 179 -12.25 -13.60 -12.62
N PHE A 180 -11.55 -14.61 -13.13
CA PHE A 180 -11.64 -15.04 -14.54
C PHE A 180 -11.39 -13.90 -15.54
N GLY A 181 -10.52 -12.94 -15.20
CA GLY A 181 -10.23 -11.77 -16.04
C GLY A 181 -11.30 -10.68 -16.04
N GLU A 182 -12.40 -10.85 -15.30
CA GLU A 182 -13.42 -9.81 -15.12
C GLU A 182 -13.17 -9.03 -13.82
N ILE A 183 -13.18 -7.69 -13.90
CA ILE A 183 -12.97 -6.79 -12.76
C ILE A 183 -14.13 -6.89 -11.76
N ASN A 184 -13.83 -6.85 -10.46
CA ASN A 184 -14.85 -6.67 -9.45
C ASN A 184 -15.32 -5.21 -9.39
N TRP A 185 -16.41 -4.89 -10.08
CA TRP A 185 -16.97 -3.54 -10.13
C TRP A 185 -17.43 -2.99 -8.77
N TYR A 186 -17.78 -3.86 -7.81
CA TYR A 186 -18.12 -3.42 -6.45
C TYR A 186 -16.89 -2.94 -5.69
N ASN A 187 -15.75 -3.63 -5.83
CA ASN A 187 -14.48 -3.21 -5.21
C ASN A 187 -14.02 -1.86 -5.76
N VAL A 188 -14.16 -1.65 -7.08
CA VAL A 188 -13.90 -0.35 -7.73
C VAL A 188 -14.69 0.76 -7.03
N LEU A 189 -15.98 0.56 -6.80
CA LEU A 189 -16.83 1.53 -6.09
C LEU A 189 -16.63 1.53 -4.55
N GLY A 190 -15.80 0.65 -4.01
CA GLY A 190 -15.58 0.51 -2.56
C GLY A 190 -16.83 0.07 -1.82
N ILE A 191 -17.55 -0.89 -2.40
CA ILE A 191 -18.78 -1.46 -1.85
C ILE A 191 -18.50 -2.91 -1.47
N ASP A 192 -18.61 -3.23 -0.18
CA ASP A 192 -18.33 -4.59 0.33
C ASP A 192 -19.54 -5.54 0.23
N ASN A 193 -20.76 -4.99 0.13
CA ASN A 193 -21.99 -5.77 0.01
C ASN A 193 -22.50 -5.78 -1.44
N TYR A 194 -22.60 -6.96 -2.05
CA TYR A 194 -23.08 -7.12 -3.43
C TYR A 194 -24.58 -6.89 -3.63
N TRP A 195 -25.35 -6.84 -2.55
CA TRP A 195 -26.82 -6.77 -2.57
C TRP A 195 -27.30 -5.41 -2.06
N VAL A 196 -26.69 -4.35 -2.58
CA VAL A 196 -27.05 -2.96 -2.27
C VAL A 196 -28.08 -2.39 -3.25
N SER A 197 -28.89 -1.45 -2.79
CA SER A 197 -29.82 -0.71 -3.66
C SER A 197 -29.09 0.15 -4.68
N GLU A 198 -29.73 0.40 -5.81
CA GLU A 198 -29.20 1.25 -6.89
C GLU A 198 -28.83 2.65 -6.37
N GLY A 199 -29.68 3.23 -5.51
CA GLY A 199 -29.40 4.53 -4.88
C GLY A 199 -28.09 4.55 -4.09
N LYS A 200 -27.72 3.45 -3.41
CA LYS A 200 -26.41 3.34 -2.71
C LYS A 200 -25.25 3.29 -3.70
N ILE A 201 -25.40 2.59 -4.82
CA ILE A 201 -24.39 2.49 -5.90
C ILE A 201 -24.15 3.88 -6.50
N LEU A 202 -25.22 4.57 -6.91
CA LEU A 202 -25.15 5.90 -7.50
C LEU A 202 -24.58 6.93 -6.51
N SER A 203 -24.99 6.86 -5.23
CA SER A 203 -24.45 7.74 -4.18
C SER A 203 -22.93 7.56 -4.01
N ARG A 204 -22.44 6.32 -4.05
CA ARG A 204 -21.00 6.02 -3.98
C ARG A 204 -20.26 6.57 -5.20
N PHE A 205 -20.79 6.35 -6.40
CA PHE A 205 -20.23 6.92 -7.62
C PHE A 205 -20.15 8.45 -7.56
N CYS A 206 -21.23 9.14 -7.20
CA CYS A 206 -21.22 10.61 -7.10
C CYS A 206 -20.19 11.11 -6.09
N ARG A 207 -20.05 10.44 -4.93
CA ARG A 207 -19.05 10.80 -3.93
C ARG A 207 -17.63 10.62 -4.46
N MET A 208 -17.38 9.53 -5.17
CA MET A 208 -16.07 9.27 -5.78
C MET A 208 -15.77 10.23 -6.92
N GLY A 209 -16.72 10.51 -7.81
CA GLY A 209 -16.56 11.44 -8.92
C GLY A 209 -16.26 12.88 -8.47
N LYS A 210 -16.78 13.32 -7.32
CA LYS A 210 -16.41 14.61 -6.71
C LYS A 210 -14.94 14.68 -6.28
N LEU A 211 -14.35 13.56 -5.87
CA LEU A 211 -12.95 13.47 -5.45
C LEU A 211 -12.02 13.25 -6.65
N ILE A 212 -12.43 12.41 -7.60
CA ILE A 212 -11.74 12.07 -8.84
C ILE A 212 -12.35 12.97 -9.93
N CYS A 213 -12.15 14.29 -9.85
CA CYS A 213 -12.69 15.18 -10.89
C CYS A 213 -11.92 14.98 -12.22
N LEU A 214 -12.60 15.10 -13.36
CA LEU A 214 -12.00 15.04 -14.71
C LEU A 214 -10.99 16.17 -14.95
N ASP A 215 -11.21 17.33 -14.33
CA ASP A 215 -10.34 18.51 -14.38
C ASP A 215 -9.30 18.51 -13.25
N ASN A 216 -9.12 17.38 -12.56
CA ASN A 216 -8.19 17.27 -11.46
C ASN A 216 -6.76 17.04 -11.96
N ASP A 217 -5.97 18.09 -12.02
CA ASP A 217 -4.55 18.06 -12.41
C ASP A 217 -3.63 17.34 -11.39
N CYS A 218 -4.17 16.82 -10.29
CA CYS A 218 -3.34 16.21 -9.24
C CYS A 218 -2.59 14.96 -9.72
N SER A 219 -3.12 14.15 -10.64
CA SER A 219 -2.42 12.95 -11.12
C SER A 219 -2.85 12.60 -12.54
N VAL A 220 -1.92 12.09 -13.35
CA VAL A 220 -2.20 11.59 -14.71
C VAL A 220 -3.23 10.45 -14.70
N ALA A 221 -3.40 9.78 -13.56
CA ALA A 221 -4.31 8.67 -13.36
C ALA A 221 -5.79 9.07 -13.24
N GLY A 222 -6.08 10.35 -12.98
CA GLY A 222 -7.41 10.86 -12.62
C GLY A 222 -8.49 10.58 -13.67
N LYS A 223 -8.19 10.94 -14.93
CA LYS A 223 -9.12 10.74 -16.06
C LYS A 223 -9.49 9.27 -16.25
N VAL A 224 -8.50 8.39 -16.21
CA VAL A 224 -8.73 6.94 -16.38
C VAL A 224 -9.48 6.36 -15.18
N ALA A 225 -9.17 6.80 -13.96
CA ALA A 225 -9.93 6.40 -12.77
C ALA A 225 -11.40 6.80 -12.89
N TYR A 226 -11.71 8.00 -13.40
CA TYR A 226 -13.09 8.43 -13.64
C TYR A 226 -13.80 7.54 -14.67
N GLN A 227 -13.11 7.15 -15.74
CA GLN A 227 -13.65 6.21 -16.74
C GLN A 227 -13.95 4.84 -16.12
N ILE A 228 -13.05 4.32 -15.28
CA ILE A 228 -13.23 3.02 -14.60
C ILE A 228 -14.46 3.04 -13.68
N ILE A 229 -14.65 4.09 -12.87
CA ILE A 229 -15.83 4.18 -11.98
C ILE A 229 -17.12 4.41 -12.76
N SER A 230 -17.06 5.09 -13.91
CA SER A 230 -18.22 5.27 -14.80
C SER A 230 -18.63 3.93 -15.38
N ARG A 231 -17.66 3.13 -15.85
CA ARG A 231 -17.92 1.77 -16.34
C ARG A 231 -18.50 0.86 -15.24
N ALA A 232 -18.04 1.02 -14.00
CA ALA A 232 -18.60 0.28 -12.87
C ALA A 232 -20.11 0.55 -12.69
N VAL A 233 -20.54 1.81 -12.81
CA VAL A 233 -21.96 2.18 -12.71
C VAL A 233 -22.76 1.70 -13.92
N GLU A 234 -22.20 1.71 -15.13
CA GLU A 234 -22.90 1.17 -16.30
C GLU A 234 -23.24 -0.33 -16.17
N VAL A 235 -22.41 -1.08 -15.41
CA VAL A 235 -22.61 -2.51 -15.16
C VAL A 235 -23.49 -2.74 -13.93
N LEU A 236 -23.32 -1.96 -12.86
CA LEU A 236 -23.98 -2.19 -11.58
C LEU A 236 -25.25 -1.38 -11.34
N GLY A 237 -25.42 -0.24 -12.03
CA GLY A 237 -26.57 0.63 -11.88
C GLY A 237 -27.82 0.07 -12.56
N ASP A 238 -27.66 -0.60 -13.70
CA ASP A 238 -28.76 -1.25 -14.39
C ASP A 238 -29.07 -2.63 -13.78
N PRO A 239 -30.33 -2.91 -13.38
CA PRO A 239 -30.69 -4.16 -12.73
C PRO A 239 -30.42 -5.42 -13.56
N GLU A 240 -30.63 -5.37 -14.88
CA GLU A 240 -30.45 -6.53 -15.77
C GLU A 240 -28.98 -6.86 -15.97
N ARG A 241 -28.16 -5.84 -16.28
CA ARG A 241 -26.70 -5.96 -16.40
C ARG A 241 -26.06 -6.40 -15.09
N ARG A 242 -26.54 -5.88 -13.96
CA ARG A 242 -26.08 -6.28 -12.64
C ARG A 242 -26.37 -7.77 -12.38
N ALA A 243 -27.58 -8.23 -12.73
CA ALA A 243 -27.94 -9.64 -12.59
C ALA A 243 -27.12 -10.55 -13.51
N GLU A 244 -26.80 -10.12 -14.73
CA GLU A 244 -25.86 -10.81 -15.62
C GLU A 244 -24.46 -10.88 -15.03
N PHE A 245 -23.94 -9.76 -14.53
CA PHE A 245 -22.66 -9.71 -13.83
C PHE A 245 -22.62 -10.70 -12.66
N HIS A 246 -23.64 -10.71 -11.81
CA HIS A 246 -23.74 -11.66 -10.69
C HIS A 246 -23.73 -13.11 -11.14
N ARG A 247 -24.42 -13.45 -12.24
CA ARG A 247 -24.41 -14.79 -12.84
C ARG A 247 -23.00 -15.19 -13.28
N ARG A 248 -22.29 -14.33 -14.02
CA ARG A 248 -20.91 -14.60 -14.46
C ARG A 248 -19.93 -14.74 -13.29
N TRP A 249 -20.12 -13.92 -12.25
CA TRP A 249 -19.29 -13.95 -11.05
C TRP A 249 -19.63 -15.08 -10.06
N GLY A 250 -20.72 -15.82 -10.29
CA GLY A 250 -21.18 -16.89 -9.41
C GLY A 250 -21.73 -16.39 -8.07
N LEU A 251 -22.23 -15.15 -8.02
CA LEU A 251 -22.80 -14.55 -6.80
C LEU A 251 -24.25 -15.01 -6.63
N LYS A 252 -24.57 -15.60 -5.47
CA LYS A 252 -25.91 -16.08 -5.14
C LYS A 252 -26.58 -15.11 -4.15
N PRO A 253 -27.84 -14.70 -4.39
CA PRO A 253 -28.54 -13.81 -3.48
C PRO A 253 -28.74 -14.48 -2.12
N PRO A 254 -28.45 -13.80 -1.00
CA PRO A 254 -28.75 -14.30 0.32
C PRO A 254 -30.27 -14.36 0.53
N PRO A 255 -30.75 -15.16 1.49
CA PRO A 255 -32.18 -15.39 1.69
C PRO A 255 -33.02 -14.11 1.86
N TYR A 256 -32.41 -13.03 2.36
CA TYR A 256 -33.04 -11.74 2.65
C TYR A 256 -32.95 -10.68 1.52
N ALA A 257 -32.24 -10.95 0.41
CA ALA A 257 -31.95 -9.92 -0.60
C ALA A 257 -33.16 -9.38 -1.37
N LYS A 258 -34.32 -10.04 -1.31
CA LYS A 258 -35.52 -9.62 -2.04
C LYS A 258 -36.11 -8.29 -1.54
N GLU A 259 -35.81 -7.89 -0.29
CA GLU A 259 -36.35 -6.66 0.31
C GLU A 259 -35.44 -5.43 0.12
N GLU A 260 -34.11 -5.61 0.05
CA GLU A 260 -33.14 -4.50 -0.08
C GLU A 260 -32.81 -4.09 -1.53
N MET A 261 -33.27 -4.86 -2.52
CA MET A 261 -33.05 -4.61 -3.95
C MET A 261 -34.11 -3.74 -4.63
N ARG A 262 -35.18 -3.36 -3.91
CA ARG A 262 -36.20 -2.42 -4.38
C ARG A 262 -35.79 -0.97 -4.18
#